data_AF-R9N4E2-F1
#
_entry.id   AF-R9N4E2-F1
#
_cell.length_a   1.000
_cell.length_b   1.000
_cell.length_c   1.000
_cell.angle_alpha   90.00
_cell.angle_beta   90.00
_cell.angle_gamma   90.00
#
_symmetry.space_group_name_H-M   'P 1'
#
loop_
_entity.id
_entity.type
_entity.pdbx_description
1 polymer ?
#
loop_
_entity_poly.entity_id
_entity_poly.type
_entity_poly.pdbx_seq_one_letter_code
_entity_poly.pdbx_strand_id
1 'polypeptide(L)' 'MLHPSYSDLMKVVNSEVEPGEAPVVNSRYSIVMATAKRARQIISGEEALVSAKGAKPLSVAVEELNQGKIKILSDEEEA' A
#
# COMPACT_ATOMS: atom_id res chain seq x y z
N MET A 1 -2.67 4.32 19.65
CA MET A 1 -1.59 4.01 18.68
C MET A 1 -1.92 4.68 17.36
N LEU A 2 -0.92 4.98 16.53
CA LEU A 2 -1.15 5.48 15.17
C LEU A 2 -1.75 4.33 14.35
N HIS A 3 -2.89 4.58 13.72
CA HIS A 3 -3.56 3.63 12.84
C HIS A 3 -3.62 4.18 11.39
N PRO A 4 -3.51 3.30 10.38
CA PRO A 4 -3.18 1.88 10.50
C PRO A 4 -1.73 1.66 10.97
N SER A 5 -1.50 0.58 11.73
CA SER A 5 -0.15 0.15 12.08
C SER A 5 0.46 -0.62 10.92
N TYR A 6 1.78 -0.79 10.92
CA TYR A 6 2.46 -1.65 9.95
C TYR A 6 1.90 -3.08 9.93
N SER A 7 1.58 -3.64 11.10
CA SER A 7 1.02 -4.98 11.20
C SER A 7 -0.37 -5.06 10.58
N ASP A 8 -1.15 -3.97 10.66
CA ASP A 8 -2.46 -3.88 9.99
C ASP A 8 -2.27 -3.87 8.47
N LEU A 9 -1.35 -3.05 7.96
CA LEU A 9 -1.05 -2.97 6.53
C LEU A 9 -0.52 -4.28 5.97
N MET A 10 0.34 -4.99 6.70
CA MET A 10 0.82 -6.32 6.29
C MET A 10 -0.30 -7.35 6.13
N LYS A 11 -1.28 -7.33 7.05
CA LYS A 11 -2.43 -8.23 6.95
C LYS A 11 -3.26 -7.92 5.73
N VAL A 12 -3.50 -6.63 5.44
CA VAL A 12 -4.23 -6.21 4.25
C VAL A 12 -3.51 -6.66 2.99
N VAL A 13 -2.21 -6.39 2.86
CA VAL A 13 -1.44 -6.72 1.66
C VAL A 13 -1.35 -8.23 1.43
N ASN A 14 -1.18 -9.03 2.48
CA ASN A 14 -1.08 -10.49 2.36
C ASN A 14 -2.45 -11.20 2.45
N SER A 15 -3.57 -10.48 2.51
CA SER A 15 -4.90 -11.08 2.74
C SER A 15 -5.39 -11.97 1.61
N GLU A 16 -4.86 -11.78 0.40
CA GLU A 16 -5.24 -12.53 -0.80
C GLU A 16 -4.27 -13.69 -1.12
N VAL A 17 -3.25 -13.93 -0.28
CA VAL A 17 -2.27 -15.01 -0.49
C VAL A 17 -2.87 -16.35 -0.09
N GLU A 18 -2.79 -17.35 -0.98
CA GLU A 18 -3.32 -18.68 -0.68
C GLU A 18 -2.50 -19.39 0.40
N PRO A 19 -3.11 -20.22 1.25
CA PRO A 19 -2.39 -21.00 2.25
C PRO A 19 -1.33 -21.92 1.61
N GLY A 20 -0.06 -21.63 1.85
CA GLY A 20 1.08 -22.36 1.29
C GLY A 20 1.89 -21.57 0.28
N GLU A 21 1.38 -20.43 -0.18
CA GLU A 21 2.11 -19.49 -1.05
C GLU A 21 2.97 -18.51 -0.25
N ALA A 22 3.96 -17.92 -0.92
CA ALA A 22 4.83 -16.93 -0.31
C ALA A 22 4.06 -15.62 -0.07
N PRO A 23 4.31 -14.92 1.05
CA PRO A 23 3.67 -13.63 1.30
C PRO A 23 4.16 -12.58 0.30
N VAL A 24 3.24 -11.76 -0.21
CA VAL A 24 3.55 -10.61 -1.07
C VAL A 24 4.53 -9.65 -0.39
N VAL A 25 4.38 -9.43 0.92
CA VAL A 25 5.33 -8.64 1.71
C VAL A 25 5.69 -9.29 3.04
N ASN A 26 6.99 -9.37 3.33
CA ASN A 26 7.53 -9.81 4.63
C ASN A 26 8.30 -8.71 5.37
N SER A 27 8.40 -7.51 4.76
CA SER A 27 9.23 -6.40 5.26
C SER A 27 8.45 -5.09 5.35
N ARG A 28 8.70 -4.34 6.43
CA ARG A 28 8.28 -2.93 6.58
C ARG A 28 8.71 -2.07 5.40
N TYR A 29 9.90 -2.34 4.88
CA TYR A 29 10.50 -1.52 3.83
C TYR A 29 9.68 -1.59 2.53
N SER A 30 9.07 -2.73 2.21
CA SER A 30 8.22 -2.88 1.02
C SER A 30 7.01 -1.94 1.07
N ILE A 31 6.32 -1.88 2.22
CA ILE A 31 5.19 -0.97 2.43
C ILE A 31 5.64 0.50 2.33
N VAL A 32 6.80 0.84 2.91
CA VAL A 32 7.36 2.20 2.83
C VAL A 32 7.66 2.57 1.39
N MET A 33 8.30 1.70 0.62
CA MET A 33 8.64 1.95 -0.78
C MET A 33 7.38 2.08 -1.65
N ALA A 34 6.40 1.19 -1.49
CA ALA A 34 5.15 1.22 -2.24
C ALA A 34 4.35 2.51 -1.98
N THR A 35 4.15 2.85 -0.70
CA THR A 35 3.42 4.08 -0.33
C THR A 35 4.18 5.35 -0.71
N ALA A 36 5.52 5.35 -0.68
CA ALA A 36 6.32 6.46 -1.18
C ALA A 36 6.23 6.60 -2.71
N LYS A 37 6.25 5.50 -3.46
CA LYS A 37 6.06 5.47 -4.91
C LYS A 37 4.68 6.04 -5.26
N ARG A 38 3.64 5.57 -4.58
CA ARG A 38 2.27 6.05 -4.78
C ARG A 38 2.07 7.51 -4.39
N ALA A 39 2.68 7.97 -3.29
CA ALA A 39 2.62 9.37 -2.91
C ALA A 39 3.23 10.29 -3.99
N ARG A 40 4.32 9.85 -4.65
CA ARG A 40 4.90 10.59 -5.79
C ARG A 40 3.97 10.65 -6.98
N GLN A 41 3.27 9.57 -7.31
CA GLN A 41 2.25 9.55 -8.36
C GLN A 41 1.13 10.58 -8.11
N ILE A 42 0.61 10.63 -6.88
CA ILE A 42 -0.40 11.63 -6.46
C ILE A 42 0.16 13.05 -6.61
N ILE A 43 1.41 13.29 -6.21
CA ILE A 43 2.08 14.59 -6.37
C ILE A 43 2.22 14.95 -7.86
N SER A 44 2.47 13.97 -8.72
CA SER A 44 2.53 14.13 -10.18
C SER A 44 1.17 14.34 -10.86
N GLY A 45 0.06 14.35 -10.10
CA GLY A 45 -1.27 14.65 -10.59
C GLY A 45 -2.15 13.43 -10.86
N GLU A 46 -1.71 12.22 -10.50
CA GLU A 46 -2.61 11.06 -10.52
C GLU A 46 -3.75 11.22 -9.51
N GLU A 47 -4.93 10.75 -9.90
CA GLU A 47 -6.13 10.82 -9.06
C GLU A 47 -5.99 9.97 -7.79
N ALA A 48 -6.40 10.52 -6.66
CA ALA A 48 -6.51 9.79 -5.40
C ALA A 48 -7.76 8.89 -5.42
N LEU A 49 -7.59 7.63 -5.06
CA LEU A 49 -8.63 6.61 -5.02
C LEU A 49 -9.46 6.63 -3.73
N VAL A 50 -9.09 7.49 -2.79
CA VAL A 50 -9.76 7.73 -1.51
C VAL A 50 -9.94 9.23 -1.27
N SER A 51 -10.88 9.58 -0.40
CA SER A 51 -11.16 10.99 -0.06
C SER A 51 -9.90 11.68 0.50
N ALA A 52 -9.42 12.69 -0.23
CA ALA A 52 -8.15 13.35 0.05
C ALA A 52 -8.28 14.71 0.78
N LYS A 53 -9.45 15.03 1.37
CA LYS A 53 -9.72 16.39 1.89
C LYS A 53 -8.67 16.86 2.92
N GLY A 54 -7.72 17.69 2.46
CA GLY A 54 -6.64 18.25 3.28
C GLY A 54 -5.55 17.25 3.69
N ALA A 55 -5.57 16.02 3.19
CA ALA A 55 -4.59 14.99 3.53
C ALA A 55 -3.28 15.18 2.74
N LYS A 56 -2.14 14.89 3.37
CA LYS A 56 -0.85 14.84 2.67
C LYS A 56 -0.85 13.65 1.71
N PRO A 57 -0.17 13.72 0.54
CA PRO A 57 -0.13 12.63 -0.44
C PRO A 57 0.27 11.27 0.15
N LEU A 58 1.22 11.26 1.09
CA LEU A 58 1.62 10.02 1.76
C LEU A 58 0.50 9.41 2.62
N SER A 59 -0.27 10.24 3.32
CA SER A 59 -1.42 9.77 4.10
C SER A 59 -2.48 9.15 3.19
N VAL A 60 -2.72 9.76 2.02
CA VAL A 60 -3.62 9.22 1.01
C VAL A 60 -3.12 7.86 0.52
N ALA A 61 -1.83 7.75 0.15
CA ALA A 61 -1.25 6.48 -0.31
C ALA A 61 -1.33 5.35 0.73
N VAL A 62 -1.12 5.67 2.01
CA VAL A 62 -1.28 4.68 3.11
C VAL A 62 -2.74 4.24 3.23
N GLU A 63 -3.68 5.17 3.12
CA GLU A 63 -5.11 4.87 3.21
C GLU A 63 -5.62 4.06 2.00
N GLU A 64 -5.14 4.38 0.79
CA GLU A 64 -5.40 3.58 -0.41
C GLU A 64 -4.90 2.14 -0.23
N LEU A 65 -3.71 1.94 0.33
CA LEU A 65 -3.17 0.61 0.63
C LEU A 65 -4.02 -0.11 1.68
N ASN A 66 -4.39 0.59 2.76
CA ASN A 66 -5.20 0.05 3.84
C ASN A 66 -6.61 -0.39 3.38
N GLN A 67 -7.18 0.34 2.41
CA GLN A 67 -8.46 0.00 1.78
C GLN A 67 -8.34 -0.98 0.61
N GLY A 68 -7.13 -1.50 0.32
CA GLY A 68 -6.88 -2.41 -0.81
C GLY A 68 -7.10 -1.78 -2.19
N LYS A 69 -7.11 -0.45 -2.30
CA LYS A 69 -7.28 0.28 -3.57
C LYS A 69 -6.05 0.21 -4.46
N ILE A 70 -4.89 -0.02 -3.86
CA ILE A 70 -3.63 -0.30 -4.54
C ILE A 70 -3.07 -1.63 -4.03
N LYS A 71 -2.36 -2.35 -4.90
CA LYS A 71 -1.69 -3.61 -4.57
C LYS A 71 -0.19 -3.48 -4.74
N ILE A 72 0.56 -4.20 -3.92
CA ILE A 72 2.00 -4.39 -4.12
C ILE A 72 2.10 -5.66 -4.95
N LEU A 73 2.65 -5.55 -6.16
CA LEU A 73 2.89 -6.70 -7.01
C LEU A 73 4.23 -7.34 -6.64
N SER A 74 4.30 -8.66 -6.76
CA SER A 74 5.57 -9.39 -6.62
C SER A 74 6.30 -9.42 -7.98
N ASP A 75 7.62 -9.60 -7.97
CA ASP A 75 8.45 -9.60 -9.19
C ASP A 75 8.01 -10.68 -10.22
N GLU A 76 7.26 -11.70 -9.81
CA GLU A 76 6.70 -12.73 -10.70
C GLU A 76 5.55 -12.21 -11.58
N GLU A 77 4.87 -11.13 -11.16
CA GLU A 77 3.73 -10.54 -11.89
C GLU A 77 4.15 -9.43 -12.87
N GLU A 78 5.43 -8.98 -12.83
CA GLU A 78 5.95 -7.95 -13.75
C GLU A 78 6.56 -8.53 -15.05
N ALA A 79 6.47 -9.85 -15.27
CA ALA A 79 7.07 -10.58 -16.41
C ALA A 79 6.09 -10.89 -17.57
#